data_AF-A0A6L7TK28-F1
#
_entry.id   AF-A0A6L7TK28-F1
#
_cell.length_a   1.000
_cell.length_b   1.000
_cell.length_c   1.000
_cell.angle_alpha   90.00
_cell.angle_beta   90.00
_cell.angle_gamma   90.00
#
_symmetry.space_group_name_H-M   'P 1'
#
loop_
_entity.id
_entity.type
_entity.pdbx_description
1 polymer ?
#
loop_
_entity_poly.entity_id
_entity_poly.type
_entity_poly.pdbx_seq_one_letter_code
_entity_poly.pdbx_strand_id
1 'polypeptide(L)'
;MSNKAPMINLERGEWLQVFRGITNATNERTVVANNIPQSGVGNSAPVLTYEHSKSIASALVLANLNSLPLDWAARLSVGGVNMNFFIVKQLPVLPPDAYLEKSRSGLTWAELVVSRVLELTYTAWDLQSFAEDLGYDGPPFIWDEERRHRLKCELDGIFAQMYQLDRADLEWILDAPEPSASFPGLKRNELQQFGEYRTQRYVLQAYDQLAQGLLPDLVP
;
A
#
# COMPACT_ATOMS: atom_id res chain seq x y z
N MET A 1 -17.44 -19.69 37.22
CA MET A 1 -16.17 -19.47 36.48
C MET A 1 -16.14 -20.40 35.28
N SER A 2 -16.39 -19.88 34.08
CA SER A 2 -15.98 -20.50 32.83
C SER A 2 -15.38 -19.38 32.00
N ASN A 3 -14.06 -19.24 32.11
CA ASN A 3 -13.27 -18.23 31.43
C ASN A 3 -13.23 -18.59 29.94
N LYS A 4 -14.21 -18.12 29.16
CA LYS A 4 -14.09 -18.14 27.70
C LYS A 4 -13.15 -17.00 27.35
N ALA A 5 -11.92 -17.34 26.97
CA ALA A 5 -11.04 -16.42 26.26
C ALA A 5 -11.84 -15.79 25.09
N PRO A 6 -11.64 -14.50 24.77
CA PRO A 6 -12.28 -13.91 23.62
C PRO A 6 -11.80 -14.66 22.38
N MET A 7 -12.68 -15.49 21.82
CA MET A 7 -12.49 -16.09 20.51
C MET A 7 -12.50 -14.94 19.51
N ILE A 8 -11.33 -14.63 18.93
CA ILE A 8 -11.22 -13.76 17.77
C ILE A 8 -12.16 -14.34 16.70
N ASN A 9 -13.21 -13.61 16.37
CA ASN A 9 -14.23 -14.06 15.44
C ASN A 9 -13.65 -14.05 14.02
N LEU A 10 -13.30 -15.24 13.50
CA LEU A 10 -12.70 -15.42 12.18
C LEU A 10 -13.71 -15.35 11.00
N GLU A 11 -15.00 -15.07 11.26
CA GLU A 11 -16.09 -15.16 10.28
C GLU A 11 -16.83 -13.85 9.93
N ARG A 12 -16.25 -12.67 10.16
CA ARG A 12 -16.82 -11.43 9.61
C ARG A 12 -15.91 -10.89 8.51
N GLY A 13 -16.47 -10.67 7.33
CA GLY A 13 -15.72 -10.17 6.20
C GLY A 13 -16.60 -10.02 4.98
N GLU A 14 -17.53 -9.06 5.03
CA GLU A 14 -18.39 -8.61 3.92
C GLU A 14 -17.59 -7.82 2.86
N TRP A 15 -16.32 -8.17 2.66
CA TRP A 15 -15.41 -7.49 1.76
C TRP A 15 -14.47 -8.50 1.07
N LEU A 16 -13.95 -8.13 -0.09
CA LEU A 16 -13.03 -8.89 -0.91
C LEU A 16 -11.78 -8.04 -1.19
N GLN A 17 -10.61 -8.67 -1.23
CA GLN A 17 -9.43 -8.02 -1.82
C GLN A 17 -9.31 -8.42 -3.28
N VAL A 18 -9.07 -7.44 -4.15
CA VAL A 18 -8.91 -7.64 -5.59
C VAL A 18 -7.68 -6.91 -6.11
N PHE A 19 -7.17 -7.33 -7.26
CA PHE A 19 -6.19 -6.56 -8.02
C PHE A 19 -6.64 -6.36 -9.46
N ARG A 20 -6.09 -5.34 -10.12
CA ARG A 20 -6.39 -5.03 -11.51
C ARG A 20 -5.63 -5.99 -12.44
N GLY A 21 -6.36 -6.89 -13.10
CA GLY A 21 -5.79 -7.89 -14.02
C GLY A 21 -5.31 -7.32 -15.36
N ILE A 22 -5.68 -6.08 -15.69
CA ILE A 22 -5.30 -5.39 -16.93
C ILE A 22 -4.45 -4.15 -16.60
N THR A 23 -3.28 -4.04 -17.19
CA THR A 23 -2.36 -2.90 -17.11
C THR A 23 -2.36 -2.14 -18.44
N ASN A 24 -1.67 -0.99 -18.50
CA ASN A 24 -1.45 -0.23 -19.72
C ASN A 24 -0.10 0.48 -19.62
N ALA A 25 0.61 0.62 -20.74
CA ALA A 25 1.88 1.33 -20.83
C ALA A 25 1.77 2.81 -20.40
N THR A 26 0.59 3.42 -20.52
CA THR A 26 0.35 4.81 -20.08
C THR A 26 -0.03 4.94 -18.60
N ASN A 27 -0.25 3.83 -17.88
CA ASN A 27 -0.67 3.90 -16.48
C ASN A 27 0.48 4.36 -15.58
N GLU A 28 0.18 5.27 -14.67
CA GLU A 28 1.12 5.72 -13.63
C GLU A 28 1.56 4.60 -12.70
N ARG A 29 0.72 3.56 -12.55
CA ARG A 29 0.92 2.39 -11.68
C ARG A 29 0.67 1.10 -12.45
N THR A 30 1.58 0.14 -12.28
CA THR A 30 1.48 -1.19 -12.86
C THR A 30 0.57 -2.06 -12.02
N VAL A 31 0.82 -2.12 -10.71
CA VAL A 31 0.05 -2.89 -9.73
C VAL A 31 -0.96 -1.96 -9.06
N VAL A 32 -2.20 -2.41 -9.01
CA VAL A 32 -3.28 -1.74 -8.29
C VAL A 32 -4.11 -2.80 -7.59
N ALA A 33 -4.14 -2.75 -6.26
CA ALA A 33 -4.95 -3.62 -5.42
C ALA A 33 -5.95 -2.80 -4.61
N ASN A 34 -7.11 -3.37 -4.28
CA ASN A 34 -8.15 -2.70 -3.49
C ASN A 34 -8.93 -3.69 -2.63
N ASN A 35 -9.47 -3.20 -1.52
CA ASN A 35 -10.55 -3.85 -0.80
C ASN A 35 -11.89 -3.29 -1.29
N ILE A 36 -12.83 -4.17 -1.60
CA ILE A 36 -14.17 -3.83 -2.08
C ILE A 36 -15.22 -4.53 -1.20
N PRO A 37 -16.46 -4.03 -1.13
CA PRO A 37 -17.56 -4.79 -0.56
C PRO A 37 -17.75 -6.15 -1.24
N GLN A 38 -18.36 -7.10 -0.56
CA GLN A 38 -18.62 -8.43 -1.10
C GLN A 38 -19.59 -8.35 -2.29
N SER A 39 -19.05 -8.41 -3.49
CA SER A 39 -19.80 -8.29 -4.74
C SER A 39 -19.28 -9.26 -5.81
N GLY A 40 -20.04 -9.43 -6.89
CA GLY A 40 -19.56 -10.14 -8.08
C GLY A 40 -18.41 -9.36 -8.74
N VAL A 41 -17.38 -10.08 -9.19
CA VAL A 41 -16.23 -9.50 -9.91
C VAL A 41 -16.04 -10.17 -11.28
N GLY A 42 -15.59 -9.40 -12.26
CA GLY A 42 -15.23 -9.91 -13.58
C GLY A 42 -13.79 -10.45 -13.63
N ASN A 43 -13.42 -11.07 -14.76
CA ASN A 43 -12.07 -11.64 -14.95
C ASN A 43 -10.93 -10.61 -14.80
N SER A 44 -11.20 -9.33 -15.07
CA SER A 44 -10.21 -8.25 -14.93
C SER A 44 -10.01 -7.75 -13.50
N ALA A 45 -10.75 -8.28 -12.52
CA ALA A 45 -10.59 -7.99 -11.09
C ALA A 45 -10.43 -9.28 -10.28
N PRO A 46 -9.32 -10.03 -10.45
CA PRO A 46 -9.16 -11.29 -9.74
C PRO A 46 -9.07 -11.08 -8.22
N VAL A 47 -9.61 -12.05 -7.48
CA VAL A 47 -9.71 -12.01 -6.02
C VAL A 47 -8.45 -12.60 -5.38
N LEU A 48 -7.95 -11.92 -4.35
CA LEU A 48 -6.91 -12.41 -3.45
C LEU A 48 -7.59 -12.98 -2.20
N THR A 49 -7.21 -14.20 -1.82
CA THR A 49 -7.79 -14.91 -0.67
C THR A 49 -6.70 -15.25 0.34
N TYR A 50 -7.09 -15.34 1.61
CA TYR A 50 -6.20 -15.57 2.73
C TYR A 50 -6.70 -16.77 3.52
N GLU A 51 -5.78 -17.62 3.97
CA GLU A 51 -6.12 -18.75 4.85
C GLU A 51 -6.35 -18.28 6.29
N HIS A 52 -5.64 -17.25 6.74
CA HIS A 52 -5.65 -16.77 8.13
C HIS A 52 -5.65 -15.23 8.21
N SER A 53 -6.29 -14.68 9.26
CA SER A 53 -6.26 -13.24 9.62
C SER A 53 -6.58 -12.29 8.47
N LYS A 54 -7.73 -12.52 7.82
CA LYS A 54 -8.15 -11.87 6.56
C LYS A 54 -7.94 -10.35 6.55
N SER A 55 -8.38 -9.62 7.59
CA SER A 55 -8.36 -8.15 7.62
C SER A 55 -6.97 -7.53 7.69
N ILE A 56 -6.19 -7.87 8.72
CA ILE A 56 -4.83 -7.36 8.88
C ILE A 56 -3.96 -7.82 7.71
N ALA A 57 -4.02 -9.10 7.34
CA ALA A 57 -3.27 -9.61 6.18
C ALA A 57 -3.62 -8.84 4.90
N SER A 58 -4.91 -8.56 4.69
CA SER A 58 -5.37 -7.73 3.58
C SER A 58 -4.82 -6.32 3.65
N ALA A 59 -4.89 -5.64 4.79
CA ALA A 59 -4.35 -4.28 4.92
C ALA A 59 -2.84 -4.22 4.58
N LEU A 60 -2.07 -5.16 5.11
CA LEU A 60 -0.62 -5.23 4.87
C LEU A 60 -0.29 -5.53 3.41
N VAL A 61 -0.95 -6.54 2.82
CA VAL A 61 -0.75 -6.90 1.41
C VAL A 61 -1.26 -5.80 0.48
N LEU A 62 -2.37 -5.15 0.81
CA LEU A 62 -2.93 -4.04 0.05
C LEU A 62 -1.94 -2.88 -0.04
N ALA A 63 -1.34 -2.50 1.09
CA ALA A 63 -0.36 -1.44 1.14
C ALA A 63 0.89 -1.81 0.35
N ASN A 64 1.36 -3.05 0.51
CA ASN A 64 2.57 -3.52 -0.16
C ASN A 64 2.41 -3.54 -1.68
N LEU A 65 1.31 -4.15 -2.18
CA LEU A 65 0.99 -4.20 -3.60
C LEU A 65 0.81 -2.82 -4.23
N ASN A 66 0.40 -1.82 -3.44
CA ASN A 66 0.28 -0.43 -3.89
C ASN A 66 1.50 0.44 -3.55
N SER A 67 2.61 -0.12 -3.09
CA SER A 67 3.85 0.64 -2.86
C SER A 67 4.64 0.87 -4.17
N LEU A 68 5.31 2.01 -4.29
CA LEU A 68 6.17 2.34 -5.44
C LEU A 68 7.38 1.41 -5.56
N PRO A 69 8.10 1.03 -4.49
CA PRO A 69 9.16 0.03 -4.59
C PRO A 69 8.70 -1.30 -5.21
N LEU A 70 7.55 -1.83 -4.78
CA LEU A 70 6.99 -3.04 -5.37
C LEU A 70 6.52 -2.82 -6.81
N ASP A 71 5.86 -1.69 -7.10
CA ASP A 71 5.41 -1.35 -8.47
C ASP A 71 6.59 -1.27 -9.45
N TRP A 72 7.71 -0.71 -9.01
CA TRP A 72 8.95 -0.66 -9.77
C TRP A 72 9.47 -2.07 -10.09
N ALA A 73 9.53 -2.97 -9.09
CA ALA A 73 9.92 -4.35 -9.33
C ALA A 73 8.93 -5.09 -10.26
N ALA A 74 7.63 -4.83 -10.12
CA ALA A 74 6.59 -5.42 -10.95
C ALA A 74 6.72 -5.00 -12.42
N ARG A 75 7.09 -3.74 -12.70
CA ARG A 75 7.31 -3.22 -14.07
C ARG A 75 8.34 -4.01 -14.86
N LEU A 76 9.37 -4.51 -14.19
CA LEU A 76 10.42 -5.32 -14.82
C LEU A 76 9.90 -6.71 -15.23
N SER A 77 8.84 -7.20 -14.59
CA SER A 77 8.24 -8.52 -14.84
C SER A 77 7.05 -8.47 -15.81
N VAL A 78 6.37 -7.32 -15.90
CA VAL A 78 5.16 -7.16 -16.73
C VAL A 78 5.56 -6.72 -18.15
N GLY A 79 5.64 -7.67 -19.08
CA GLY A 79 5.95 -7.41 -20.50
C GLY A 79 4.79 -6.98 -21.39
N GLY A 80 3.57 -6.86 -20.85
CA GLY A 80 2.37 -6.53 -21.64
C GLY A 80 1.21 -6.06 -20.76
N VAL A 81 -0.01 -6.03 -21.33
CA VAL A 81 -1.19 -5.48 -20.65
C VAL A 81 -1.87 -6.44 -19.67
N ASN A 82 -1.46 -7.71 -19.60
CA ASN A 82 -2.10 -8.70 -18.73
C ASN A 82 -1.24 -8.96 -17.49
N MET A 83 -1.80 -8.66 -16.32
CA MET A 83 -1.23 -9.04 -15.03
C MET A 83 -1.59 -10.49 -14.72
N ASN A 84 -0.83 -11.42 -15.32
CA ASN A 84 -1.05 -12.85 -15.16
C ASN A 84 -0.74 -13.33 -13.74
N PHE A 85 -1.42 -14.39 -13.28
CA PHE A 85 -1.25 -14.93 -11.93
C PHE A 85 0.19 -15.37 -11.60
N PHE A 86 0.95 -15.86 -12.57
CA PHE A 86 2.34 -16.24 -12.33
C PHE A 86 3.23 -15.04 -12.00
N ILE A 87 2.92 -13.84 -12.53
CA ILE A 87 3.63 -12.60 -12.18
C ILE A 87 3.27 -12.21 -10.76
N VAL A 88 1.98 -12.19 -10.42
CA VAL A 88 1.50 -11.82 -9.07
C VAL A 88 2.12 -12.73 -8.00
N LYS A 89 2.23 -14.03 -8.27
CA LYS A 89 2.86 -15.01 -7.38
C LYS A 89 4.36 -14.83 -7.16
N GLN A 90 5.02 -13.99 -7.97
CA GLN A 90 6.45 -13.72 -7.90
C GLN A 90 6.76 -12.30 -7.41
N LEU A 91 5.73 -11.46 -7.18
CA LEU A 91 5.94 -10.11 -6.66
C LEU A 91 6.58 -10.19 -5.27
N PRO A 92 7.47 -9.23 -4.92
CA PRO A 92 8.22 -9.24 -3.67
C PRO A 92 7.34 -8.80 -2.48
N VAL A 93 6.21 -9.48 -2.25
CA VAL A 93 5.36 -9.23 -1.08
C VAL A 93 6.12 -9.70 0.16
N LEU A 94 6.27 -8.80 1.13
CA LEU A 94 6.98 -9.08 2.38
C LEU A 94 6.24 -10.15 3.19
N PRO A 95 6.97 -11.07 3.85
CA PRO A 95 6.36 -12.10 4.67
C PRO A 95 5.74 -11.50 5.96
N PRO A 96 4.77 -12.19 6.59
CA PRO A 96 4.04 -11.64 7.75
C PRO A 96 4.91 -11.27 8.95
N ASP A 97 5.98 -12.03 9.20
CA ASP A 97 6.95 -11.82 10.28
C ASP A 97 7.71 -10.49 10.13
N ALA A 98 8.02 -10.07 8.90
CA ALA A 98 8.65 -8.77 8.65
C ALA A 98 7.81 -7.59 9.19
N TYR A 99 6.48 -7.72 9.24
CA TYR A 99 5.61 -6.66 9.77
C TYR A 99 5.59 -6.60 11.31
N LEU A 100 6.01 -7.67 11.98
CA LEU A 100 6.07 -7.74 13.45
C LEU A 100 7.35 -7.12 14.01
N GLU A 101 8.35 -6.91 13.16
CA GLU A 101 9.58 -6.20 13.53
C GLU A 101 9.29 -4.74 13.88
N LYS A 102 10.09 -4.22 14.81
CA LYS A 102 10.00 -2.82 15.23
C LYS A 102 10.84 -1.95 14.31
N SER A 103 10.23 -0.86 13.84
CA SER A 103 10.93 0.26 13.25
C SER A 103 11.78 0.99 14.30
N ARG A 104 12.66 1.89 13.85
CA ARG A 104 13.46 2.76 14.74
C ARG A 104 12.60 3.67 15.63
N SER A 105 11.35 3.92 15.25
CA SER A 105 10.39 4.69 16.06
C SER A 105 9.86 3.92 17.28
N GLY A 106 10.12 2.61 17.37
CA GLY A 106 9.65 1.74 18.44
C GLY A 106 8.30 1.08 18.18
N LEU A 107 7.54 1.57 17.17
CA LEU A 107 6.35 0.91 16.65
C LEU A 107 6.71 -0.22 15.69
N THR A 108 5.86 -1.24 15.63
CA THR A 108 5.92 -2.29 14.62
C THR A 108 5.59 -1.73 13.24
N TRP A 109 6.13 -2.35 12.19
CA TRP A 109 5.75 -1.98 10.83
C TRP A 109 4.25 -2.20 10.57
N ALA A 110 3.63 -3.22 11.18
CA ALA A 110 2.20 -3.44 11.11
C ALA A 110 1.40 -2.23 11.61
N GLU A 111 1.75 -1.65 12.76
CA GLU A 111 1.07 -0.45 13.30
C GLU A 111 1.20 0.75 12.37
N LEU A 112 2.39 0.96 11.80
CA LEU A 112 2.63 2.04 10.85
C LEU A 112 1.82 1.87 9.56
N VAL A 113 1.77 0.66 9.00
CA VAL A 113 1.05 0.36 7.76
C VAL A 113 -0.47 0.39 7.96
N VAL A 114 -0.98 -0.32 8.96
CA VAL A 114 -2.43 -0.49 9.18
C VAL A 114 -3.12 0.85 9.45
N SER A 115 -2.51 1.72 10.26
CA SER A 115 -3.07 3.04 10.56
C SER A 115 -3.29 3.89 9.29
N ARG A 116 -2.33 3.84 8.35
CA ARG A 116 -2.39 4.59 7.08
C ARG A 116 -3.37 3.96 6.09
N VAL A 117 -3.39 2.63 6.01
CA VAL A 117 -4.35 1.89 5.16
C VAL A 117 -5.78 2.16 5.61
N LEU A 118 -6.03 2.15 6.92
CA LEU A 118 -7.35 2.41 7.49
C LEU A 118 -7.89 3.77 7.02
N GLU A 119 -7.10 4.85 7.17
CA GLU A 119 -7.50 6.20 6.73
C GLU A 119 -7.67 6.30 5.19
N LEU A 120 -6.82 5.60 4.43
CA LEU A 120 -6.90 5.57 2.96
C LEU A 120 -8.10 4.78 2.42
N THR A 121 -8.61 3.79 3.16
CA THR A 121 -9.63 2.85 2.69
C THR A 121 -11.01 3.17 3.24
N TYR A 122 -11.15 3.42 4.55
CA TYR A 122 -12.44 3.58 5.20
C TYR A 122 -13.02 4.99 5.00
N THR A 123 -13.49 5.26 3.79
CA THR A 123 -14.07 6.57 3.38
C THR A 123 -15.59 6.51 3.15
N ALA A 124 -16.19 5.33 3.28
CA ALA A 124 -17.64 5.11 3.15
C ALA A 124 -18.10 3.99 4.08
N TRP A 125 -19.38 4.04 4.49
CA TRP A 125 -20.00 3.06 5.40
C TRP A 125 -20.00 1.62 4.86
N ASP A 126 -19.98 1.43 3.54
CA ASP A 126 -19.90 0.10 2.92
C ASP A 126 -18.61 -0.66 3.28
N LEU A 127 -17.59 0.05 3.77
CA LEU A 127 -16.31 -0.50 4.25
C LEU A 127 -16.20 -0.55 5.78
N GLN A 128 -17.31 -0.31 6.51
CA GLN A 128 -17.31 -0.34 7.98
C GLN A 128 -16.82 -1.68 8.53
N SER A 129 -17.26 -2.80 7.94
CA SER A 129 -16.80 -4.13 8.39
C SER A 129 -15.29 -4.29 8.29
N PHE A 130 -14.66 -3.76 7.24
CA PHE A 130 -13.20 -3.77 7.11
C PHE A 130 -12.52 -2.91 8.19
N ALA A 131 -13.07 -1.74 8.52
CA ALA A 131 -12.54 -0.88 9.58
C ALA A 131 -12.66 -1.51 10.98
N GLU A 132 -13.82 -2.12 11.28
CA GLU A 132 -14.06 -2.86 12.52
C GLU A 132 -13.08 -4.04 12.66
N ASP A 133 -12.83 -4.77 11.57
CA ASP A 133 -11.87 -5.88 11.55
C ASP A 133 -10.41 -5.41 11.76
N LEU A 134 -10.11 -4.12 11.56
CA LEU A 134 -8.83 -3.48 11.88
C LEU A 134 -8.82 -2.84 13.28
N GLY A 135 -9.91 -2.96 14.04
CA GLY A 135 -10.04 -2.43 15.39
C GLY A 135 -10.48 -0.97 15.46
N TYR A 136 -11.11 -0.43 14.41
CA TYR A 136 -11.63 0.93 14.38
C TYR A 136 -13.16 0.96 14.39
N ASP A 137 -13.75 1.69 15.34
CA ASP A 137 -15.20 1.80 15.57
C ASP A 137 -15.76 3.22 15.30
N GLY A 138 -14.91 4.13 14.79
CA GLY A 138 -15.28 5.50 14.47
C GLY A 138 -16.00 5.65 13.13
N PRO A 139 -16.41 6.88 12.77
CA PRO A 139 -17.02 7.15 11.47
C PRO A 139 -16.00 7.07 10.32
N PRO A 140 -16.45 6.92 9.05
CA PRO A 140 -15.55 6.98 7.90
C PRO A 140 -14.73 8.28 7.85
N PHE A 141 -13.48 8.17 7.40
CA PHE A 141 -12.59 9.31 7.21
C PHE A 141 -13.08 10.20 6.06
N ILE A 142 -12.92 11.51 6.22
CA ILE A 142 -13.26 12.49 5.19
C ILE A 142 -12.28 12.36 4.03
N TRP A 143 -12.80 12.40 2.81
CA TRP A 143 -11.96 12.40 1.61
C TRP A 143 -11.19 13.71 1.47
N ASP A 144 -9.86 13.63 1.60
CA ASP A 144 -8.93 14.75 1.41
C ASP A 144 -7.78 14.30 0.49
N GLU A 145 -7.69 14.86 -0.72
CA GLU A 145 -6.69 14.46 -1.71
C GLU A 145 -5.24 14.69 -1.25
N GLU A 146 -4.96 15.77 -0.54
CA GLU A 146 -3.61 16.10 -0.09
C GLU A 146 -3.17 15.17 1.05
N ARG A 147 -4.06 14.91 2.01
CA ARG A 147 -3.80 13.96 3.09
C ARG A 147 -3.61 12.55 2.53
N ARG A 148 -4.46 12.13 1.58
CA ARG A 148 -4.32 10.83 0.91
C ARG A 148 -3.01 10.72 0.14
N HIS A 149 -2.58 11.78 -0.53
CA HIS A 149 -1.28 11.82 -1.19
C HIS A 149 -0.13 11.62 -0.20
N ARG A 150 -0.15 12.36 0.92
CA ARG A 150 0.86 12.21 2.00
C ARG A 150 0.88 10.80 2.59
N LEU A 151 -0.28 10.24 2.96
CA LEU A 151 -0.38 8.87 3.49
C LEU A 151 0.18 7.81 2.53
N LYS A 152 -0.06 7.96 1.22
CA LYS A 152 0.53 7.08 0.19
C LYS A 152 2.06 7.22 0.19
N CYS A 153 2.58 8.44 0.22
CA CYS A 153 4.03 8.67 0.27
C CYS A 153 4.67 8.15 1.57
N GLU A 154 3.97 8.25 2.70
CA GLU A 154 4.41 7.67 3.97
C GLU A 154 4.52 6.14 3.86
N LEU A 155 3.51 5.48 3.26
CA LEU A 155 3.56 4.04 3.00
C LEU A 155 4.73 3.67 2.09
N ASP A 156 4.98 4.43 1.03
CA ASP A 156 6.11 4.18 0.12
C ASP A 156 7.46 4.29 0.85
N GLY A 157 7.61 5.28 1.74
CA GLY A 157 8.80 5.42 2.60
C GLY A 157 8.95 4.28 3.62
N ILE A 158 7.83 3.82 4.21
CA ILE A 158 7.79 2.64 5.08
C ILE A 158 8.27 1.39 4.34
N PHE A 159 7.70 1.12 3.17
CA PHE A 159 8.08 -0.06 2.39
C PHE A 159 9.53 0.01 1.91
N ALA A 160 10.04 1.19 1.56
CA ALA A 160 11.45 1.34 1.23
C ALA A 160 12.39 0.94 2.39
N GLN A 161 12.06 1.32 3.63
CA GLN A 161 12.79 0.87 4.82
C GLN A 161 12.65 -0.65 5.04
N MET A 162 11.44 -1.20 4.90
CA MET A 162 11.21 -2.64 5.07
C MET A 162 11.91 -3.50 4.00
N TYR A 163 12.03 -2.98 2.79
CA TYR A 163 12.82 -3.58 1.70
C TYR A 163 14.33 -3.38 1.87
N GLN A 164 14.77 -2.65 2.90
CA GLN A 164 16.17 -2.36 3.17
C GLN A 164 16.85 -1.62 2.02
N LEU A 165 16.09 -0.81 1.28
CA LEU A 165 16.64 0.06 0.26
C LEU A 165 17.48 1.13 0.94
N ASP A 166 18.63 1.44 0.35
CA ASP A 166 19.31 2.67 0.73
C ASP A 166 18.60 3.89 0.10
N ARG A 167 19.00 5.08 0.53
CA ARG A 167 18.37 6.32 0.06
C ARG A 167 18.59 6.56 -1.44
N ALA A 168 19.75 6.16 -1.97
CA ALA A 168 20.11 6.37 -3.37
C ALA A 168 19.33 5.41 -4.29
N ASP A 169 19.16 4.16 -3.86
CA ASP A 169 18.30 3.17 -4.53
C ASP A 169 16.85 3.65 -4.57
N LEU A 170 16.35 4.22 -3.46
CA LEU A 170 15.00 4.79 -3.43
C LEU A 170 14.87 6.00 -4.37
N GLU A 171 15.85 6.90 -4.40
CA GLU A 171 15.88 8.01 -5.37
C GLU A 171 15.84 7.51 -6.82
N TRP A 172 16.62 6.46 -7.13
CA TRP A 172 16.62 5.84 -8.44
C TRP A 172 15.28 5.19 -8.79
N ILE A 173 14.67 4.48 -7.84
CA ILE A 173 13.34 3.88 -8.00
C ILE A 173 12.29 4.96 -8.29
N LEU A 174 12.36 6.11 -7.62
CA LEU A 174 11.38 7.18 -7.80
C LEU A 174 11.59 7.96 -9.11
N ASP A 175 12.83 8.19 -9.51
CA ASP A 175 13.18 9.09 -10.61
C ASP A 175 14.54 8.74 -11.27
N ALA A 176 14.64 7.55 -11.87
CA ALA A 176 15.84 7.17 -12.60
C ALA A 176 16.15 8.18 -13.73
N PRO A 177 17.43 8.60 -13.88
CA PRO A 177 17.83 9.52 -14.94
C PRO A 177 17.85 8.84 -16.32
N GLU A 178 17.75 9.67 -17.37
CA GLU A 178 17.86 9.25 -18.76
C GLU A 178 19.16 8.44 -19.02
N PRO A 179 19.11 7.39 -19.86
CA PRO A 179 18.01 6.96 -20.74
C PRO A 179 16.97 6.06 -20.07
N SER A 180 17.05 5.88 -18.74
CA SER A 180 16.06 5.12 -17.97
C SER A 180 14.92 6.03 -17.51
N ALA A 181 13.80 5.44 -17.11
CA ALA A 181 12.73 6.15 -16.43
C ALA A 181 11.88 5.18 -15.60
N SER A 182 11.65 5.52 -14.33
CA SER A 182 10.87 4.66 -13.43
C SER A 182 9.36 4.96 -13.50
N PHE A 183 8.96 6.21 -13.20
CA PHE A 183 7.58 6.66 -13.18
C PHE A 183 7.36 7.94 -14.01
N PRO A 184 7.71 7.95 -15.32
CA PRO A 184 7.68 9.17 -16.14
C PRO A 184 6.29 9.80 -16.26
N GLY A 185 5.24 8.98 -16.29
CA GLY A 185 3.84 9.45 -16.33
C GLY A 185 3.46 10.20 -15.06
N LEU A 186 3.75 9.62 -13.90
CA LEU A 186 3.48 10.21 -12.58
C LEU A 186 4.22 11.55 -12.43
N LYS A 187 5.54 11.55 -12.67
CA LYS A 187 6.37 12.77 -12.58
C LYS A 187 5.87 13.88 -13.49
N ARG A 188 5.57 13.57 -14.76
CA ARG A 188 5.04 14.56 -15.71
C ARG A 188 3.72 15.15 -15.25
N ASN A 189 2.81 14.32 -14.74
CA ASN A 189 1.50 14.75 -14.29
C ASN A 189 1.61 15.65 -13.04
N GLU A 190 2.46 15.30 -12.08
CA GLU A 190 2.70 16.14 -10.90
C GLU A 190 3.40 17.46 -11.25
N LEU A 191 4.39 17.44 -12.15
CA LEU A 191 5.03 18.68 -12.63
C LEU A 191 4.03 19.60 -13.33
N GLN A 192 3.09 19.05 -14.10
CA GLN A 192 2.04 19.83 -14.76
C GLN A 192 1.05 20.41 -13.75
N GLN A 193 0.66 19.64 -12.73
CA GLN A 193 -0.39 20.03 -11.79
C GLN A 193 0.13 20.93 -10.65
N PHE A 194 1.33 20.65 -10.14
CA PHE A 194 1.87 21.24 -8.92
C PHE A 194 3.17 22.01 -9.14
N GLY A 195 3.80 21.89 -10.31
CA GLY A 195 5.11 22.51 -10.59
C GLY A 195 6.29 21.82 -9.91
N GLU A 196 6.07 20.71 -9.18
CA GLU A 196 7.09 19.93 -8.49
C GLU A 196 6.74 18.44 -8.52
N TYR A 197 7.74 17.56 -8.38
CA TYR A 197 7.52 16.12 -8.21
C TYR A 197 7.30 15.79 -6.71
N ARG A 198 6.08 16.07 -6.23
CA ARG A 198 5.69 15.95 -4.81
C ARG A 198 5.90 14.55 -4.26
N THR A 199 5.57 13.52 -5.02
CA THR A 199 5.77 12.12 -4.64
C THR A 199 7.22 11.89 -4.23
N GLN A 200 8.19 12.27 -5.07
CA GLN A 200 9.60 12.07 -4.75
C GLN A 200 10.00 12.80 -3.46
N ARG A 201 9.62 14.07 -3.32
CA ARG A 201 9.92 14.87 -2.13
C ARG A 201 9.36 14.23 -0.85
N TYR A 202 8.08 13.89 -0.85
CA TYR A 202 7.39 13.35 0.32
C TYR A 202 7.83 11.93 0.68
N VAL A 203 8.06 11.05 -0.30
CA VAL A 203 8.55 9.69 -0.05
C VAL A 203 9.94 9.72 0.58
N LEU A 204 10.85 10.54 0.04
CA LEU A 204 12.20 10.69 0.61
C LEU A 204 12.14 11.30 2.00
N GLN A 205 11.27 12.28 2.23
CA GLN A 205 11.06 12.87 3.55
C GLN A 205 10.57 11.83 4.58
N ALA A 206 9.57 11.01 4.22
CA ALA A 206 9.06 9.95 5.09
C ALA A 206 10.14 8.89 5.38
N TYR A 207 10.91 8.51 4.37
CA TYR A 207 12.04 7.60 4.50
C TYR A 207 13.10 8.16 5.46
N ASP A 208 13.46 9.45 5.32
CA ASP A 208 14.46 10.12 6.15
C ASP A 208 13.98 10.26 7.62
N GLN A 209 12.70 10.56 7.84
CA GLN A 209 12.09 10.57 9.18
C GLN A 209 12.18 9.21 9.86
N LEU A 210 11.78 8.13 9.17
CA LEU A 210 11.86 6.77 9.67
C LEU A 210 13.30 6.35 10.00
N ALA A 211 14.25 6.70 9.13
CA ALA A 211 15.67 6.43 9.35
C ALA A 211 16.19 7.10 10.64
N GLN A 212 15.63 8.27 11.00
CA GLN A 212 15.96 8.99 12.24
C GLN A 212 15.18 8.50 13.46
N GLY A 213 14.30 7.50 13.31
CA GLY A 213 13.44 7.00 14.38
C GLY A 213 12.23 7.90 14.66
N LEU A 214 11.90 8.80 13.74
CA LEU A 214 10.69 9.62 13.80
C LEU A 214 9.53 8.90 13.11
N LEU A 215 8.30 9.29 13.46
CA LEU A 215 7.12 8.88 12.70
C LEU A 215 7.10 9.62 11.36
N PRO A 216 6.73 8.94 10.25
CA PRO A 216 6.58 9.59 8.97
C PRO A 216 5.22 10.29 8.96
N ASP A 217 5.09 11.38 9.70
CA ASP A 217 3.87 12.19 9.75
C ASP A 217 4.10 13.42 8.86
N LEU A 218 3.78 13.27 7.58
CA LEU A 218 4.04 14.32 6.61
C LEU A 218 3.05 15.47 6.79
N VAL A 219 3.62 16.66 6.88
CA VAL A 219 2.90 17.94 6.98
C VAL A 219 2.84 18.56 5.56
N PRO A 220 1.76 19.29 5.21
CA PRO A 220 1.66 19.99 3.92
C PRO A 220 2.92 20.75 3.52
#